data_AF-A0A934D6U8-F1
#
_entry.id   AF-A0A934D6U8-F1
#
_cell.length_a   1.000
_cell.length_b   1.000
_cell.length_c   1.000
_cell.angle_alpha   90.00
_cell.angle_beta   90.00
_cell.angle_gamma   90.00
#
_symmetry.space_group_name_H-M   'P 1'
#
loop_
_entity.id
_entity.type
_entity.pdbx_description
1 polymer ?
#
loop_
_entity_poly.entity_id
_entity_poly.type
_entity_poly.pdbx_seq_one_letter_code
_entity_poly.pdbx_strand_id
1 'polypeptide(L)'
;MPPKTQLIAEIKSEKKLHKEIVKHMMTLSASGFGLVAALAWNSVIQELVNDYIKPFLPAGSGLFSLFIYAILITALAVTITYQLTKLAEKIENT
;
A
#
# COMPACT_ATOMS: atom_id res chain seq x y z
N MET A 1 11.83 -8.62 -49.98
CA MET A 1 11.34 -9.36 -48.79
C MET A 1 12.36 -9.12 -47.68
N PRO A 2 11.98 -8.55 -46.53
CA PRO A 2 12.93 -8.32 -45.45
C PRO A 2 13.48 -9.65 -44.92
N PRO A 3 14.76 -9.72 -44.54
CA PRO A 3 15.38 -10.93 -44.02
C PRO A 3 14.70 -11.36 -42.71
N LYS A 4 14.50 -12.68 -42.52
CA LYS A 4 13.83 -13.26 -41.33
C LYS A 4 14.35 -12.71 -39.99
N THR A 5 15.62 -12.33 -39.92
CA THR A 5 16.28 -11.74 -38.75
C THR A 5 15.66 -10.41 -38.31
N GLN A 6 15.23 -9.55 -39.25
CA GLN A 6 14.61 -8.26 -38.94
C GLN A 6 13.19 -8.43 -38.38
N LEU A 7 12.42 -9.37 -38.94
CA LEU A 7 11.09 -9.75 -38.44
C LEU A 7 11.12 -10.24 -36.99
N ILE A 8 12.12 -11.05 -36.64
CA ILE A 8 12.29 -11.57 -35.28
C ILE A 8 12.68 -10.44 -34.30
N ALA A 9 13.52 -9.50 -34.75
CA ALA A 9 13.93 -8.35 -33.94
C ALA A 9 12.75 -7.41 -33.63
N GLU A 10 11.90 -7.14 -34.63
CA GLU A 10 10.71 -6.29 -34.49
C GLU A 10 9.69 -6.91 -33.53
N ILE A 11 9.37 -8.21 -33.67
CA ILE A 11 8.48 -8.93 -32.74
C ILE A 11 9.02 -8.92 -31.30
N LYS A 12 10.33 -9.08 -31.12
CA LYS A 12 10.96 -9.05 -29.79
C LYS A 12 10.90 -7.64 -29.17
N SER A 13 11.07 -6.60 -29.98
CA SER A 13 10.95 -5.20 -29.57
C SER A 13 9.52 -4.86 -29.13
N GLU A 14 8.52 -5.23 -29.94
CA GLU A 14 7.10 -5.06 -29.63
C GLU A 14 6.71 -5.73 -28.30
N LYS A 15 7.11 -6.99 -28.10
CA LYS A 15 6.85 -7.71 -26.84
C LYS A 15 7.52 -7.04 -25.63
N LYS A 16 8.73 -6.49 -25.82
CA LYS A 16 9.44 -5.75 -24.76
C LYS A 16 8.70 -4.46 -24.42
N LEU A 17 8.25 -3.71 -25.42
CA LEU A 17 7.47 -2.48 -25.23
C LEU A 17 6.16 -2.75 -24.47
N HIS A 18 5.38 -3.73 -24.90
CA HIS A 18 4.15 -4.12 -24.22
C HIS A 18 4.39 -4.50 -22.76
N LYS A 19 5.47 -5.26 -22.49
CA LYS A 19 5.84 -5.65 -21.13
C LYS A 19 6.17 -4.43 -20.26
N GLU A 20 6.93 -3.46 -20.78
CA GLU A 20 7.25 -2.23 -20.03
C GLU A 20 6.00 -1.37 -19.80
N ILE A 21 5.09 -1.25 -20.77
CA ILE A 21 3.83 -0.53 -20.60
C ILE A 21 3.01 -1.16 -19.47
N VAL A 22 2.82 -2.48 -19.49
CA VAL A 22 2.07 -3.19 -18.43
C VAL A 22 2.76 -3.02 -17.08
N LYS A 23 4.10 -3.06 -17.03
CA LYS A 23 4.87 -2.81 -15.81
C LYS A 23 4.61 -1.41 -15.25
N HIS A 24 4.65 -0.38 -16.09
CA HIS A 24 4.36 0.99 -15.66
C HIS A 24 2.91 1.16 -15.20
N MET A 25 1.94 0.55 -15.90
CA MET A 25 0.54 0.55 -15.49
C MET A 25 0.37 -0.10 -14.11
N MET A 26 0.99 -1.26 -13.88
CA MET A 26 0.96 -1.92 -12.57
C MET A 26 1.53 -1.02 -11.47
N THR A 27 2.68 -0.37 -11.70
CA THR A 27 3.28 0.54 -10.72
C THR A 27 2.37 1.74 -10.42
N LEU A 28 1.80 2.37 -11.46
CA LEU A 28 0.89 3.51 -11.30
C LEU A 28 -0.38 3.12 -10.54
N SER A 29 -1.00 2.01 -10.91
CA SER A 29 -2.18 1.48 -10.22
C SER A 29 -1.87 1.11 -8.78
N ALA A 30 -0.78 0.38 -8.51
CA ALA A 30 -0.38 0.01 -7.16
C ALA A 30 -0.10 1.24 -6.28
N SER A 31 0.57 2.26 -6.84
CA SER A 31 0.83 3.53 -6.14
C SER A 31 -0.47 4.28 -5.83
N GLY A 32 -1.36 4.41 -6.81
CA GLY A 32 -2.66 5.06 -6.65
C GLY A 32 -3.53 4.35 -5.61
N PHE A 33 -3.64 3.02 -5.68
CA PHE A 33 -4.38 2.25 -4.69
C PHE A 33 -3.72 2.26 -3.31
N GLY A 34 -2.38 2.29 -3.24
CA GLY A 34 -1.65 2.46 -1.99
C GLY A 34 -2.03 3.76 -1.28
N LEU A 35 -2.13 4.86 -2.02
CA LEU A 35 -2.59 6.15 -1.47
C LEU A 35 -4.04 6.08 -0.99
N VAL A 36 -4.95 5.53 -1.81
CA VAL A 36 -6.36 5.39 -1.43
C VAL A 36 -6.52 4.51 -0.19
N ALA A 37 -5.78 3.40 -0.11
CA ALA A 37 -5.79 2.50 1.04
C ALA A 37 -5.26 3.20 2.31
N ALA A 38 -4.17 3.96 2.20
CA ALA A 38 -3.62 4.73 3.31
C ALA A 38 -4.65 5.76 3.85
N LEU A 39 -5.33 6.47 2.95
CA LEU A 39 -6.38 7.42 3.32
C LEU A 39 -7.58 6.72 3.98
N ALA A 40 -8.01 5.59 3.44
CA ALA A 40 -9.13 4.81 4.00
C ALA A 40 -8.82 4.31 5.42
N TRP A 41 -7.64 3.73 5.66
CA TRP A 41 -7.24 3.30 6.99
C TRP A 41 -7.15 4.46 7.99
N ASN A 42 -6.61 5.60 7.56
CA ASN A 42 -6.61 6.81 8.38
C ASN A 42 -8.05 7.20 8.79
N SER A 43 -8.99 7.26 7.85
CA SER A 43 -10.39 7.59 8.15
C SER A 43 -11.05 6.58 9.09
N VAL A 44 -10.86 5.28 8.85
CA VAL A 44 -11.42 4.22 9.71
C VAL A 44 -10.95 4.37 11.16
N ILE A 45 -9.65 4.63 11.37
CA ILE A 45 -9.10 4.78 12.74
C ILE A 45 -9.66 6.06 13.38
N GLN A 46 -9.79 7.16 12.62
CA GLN A 46 -10.36 8.41 13.13
C GLN A 46 -11.83 8.24 13.53
N GLU A 47 -12.66 7.65 12.68
CA GLU A 47 -14.07 7.37 12.96
C GLU A 47 -14.20 6.41 14.15
N LEU A 48 -13.39 5.35 14.20
CA LEU A 48 -13.38 4.43 15.33
C LEU A 48 -13.08 5.15 16.65
N VAL A 49 -12.08 6.02 16.68
CA VAL A 49 -11.75 6.80 17.89
C VAL A 49 -12.86 7.80 18.23
N ASN A 50 -13.41 8.50 17.24
CA ASN A 50 -14.41 9.54 17.47
C ASN A 50 -15.77 8.98 17.89
N ASP A 51 -16.18 7.85 17.33
CA ASP A 51 -17.53 7.32 17.51
C ASP A 51 -17.59 6.26 18.61
N TYR A 52 -16.51 5.52 18.84
CA TYR A 52 -16.49 4.40 19.79
C TYR A 52 -15.61 4.62 21.01
N ILE A 53 -14.71 5.63 21.02
CA ILE A 53 -13.80 5.85 22.14
C ILE A 53 -14.11 7.19 22.82
N LYS A 54 -14.19 8.26 22.04
CA LYS A 54 -14.41 9.62 22.53
C LYS A 54 -15.70 9.78 23.37
N PRO A 55 -16.84 9.13 23.06
CA PRO A 55 -18.06 9.28 23.87
C PRO A 55 -17.93 8.70 25.29
N PHE A 56 -16.97 7.80 25.51
CA PHE A 56 -16.69 7.22 26.82
C PHE A 56 -15.71 8.06 27.65
N LEU A 57 -15.16 9.15 27.08
CA LEU A 57 -14.24 10.04 27.75
C LEU A 57 -14.95 11.26 28.36
N PRO A 58 -14.47 11.80 29.49
CA PRO A 58 -15.03 13.01 30.10
C PRO A 58 -14.97 14.23 29.17
N ALA A 59 -15.97 15.11 29.25
CA ALA A 59 -16.00 16.36 28.47
C ALA A 59 -14.73 17.20 28.73
N GLY A 60 -14.02 17.59 27.65
CA GLY A 60 -12.74 18.30 27.71
C GLY A 60 -11.51 17.45 27.34
N SER A 61 -11.68 16.15 27.09
CA SER A 61 -10.59 15.19 26.84
C SER A 61 -10.07 15.12 25.39
N GLY A 62 -10.14 16.19 24.59
CA GLY A 62 -9.74 16.16 23.17
C GLY A 62 -8.30 15.69 22.94
N LEU A 63 -7.40 15.97 23.88
CA LEU A 63 -6.01 15.48 23.86
C LEU A 63 -5.93 13.96 24.07
N PHE A 64 -6.78 13.39 24.92
CA PHE A 64 -6.81 11.95 25.16
C PHE A 64 -7.31 11.17 23.95
N SER A 65 -8.29 11.68 23.19
CA SER A 65 -8.70 11.05 21.93
C SER A 65 -7.57 11.04 20.89
N LEU A 66 -6.81 12.14 20.78
CA LEU A 66 -5.64 12.22 19.89
C LEU A 66 -4.53 11.25 20.32
N PHE A 67 -4.33 11.09 21.63
CA PHE A 67 -3.34 10.16 22.18
C PHE A 67 -3.71 8.70 21.89
N ILE A 68 -4.99 8.32 22.01
CA ILE A 68 -5.46 6.97 21.68
C ILE A 68 -5.32 6.72 20.18
N TYR A 69 -5.71 7.68 19.34
CA TYR A 69 -5.47 7.62 17.90
C TYR A 69 -3.99 7.36 17.58
N ALA A 70 -3.07 8.11 18.21
CA ALA A 70 -1.64 7.95 18.01
C ALA A 70 -1.13 6.55 18.40
N ILE A 71 -1.57 6.02 19.55
CA ILE A 71 -1.20 4.66 19.97
C ILE A 71 -1.71 3.62 18.98
N LEU A 72 -2.97 3.73 18.53
CA LEU A 72 -3.56 2.77 17.61
C LEU A 72 -2.82 2.75 16.27
N ILE A 73 -2.52 3.91 15.69
CA ILE A 73 -1.80 3.96 14.41
C ILE A 73 -0.37 3.43 14.55
N THR A 74 0.32 3.72 15.66
CA THR A 74 1.67 3.18 15.92
C THR A 74 1.65 1.66 16.09
N ALA A 75 0.69 1.12 16.87
CA ALA A 75 0.56 -0.32 17.06
C ALA A 75 0.26 -1.04 15.74
N LEU A 76 -0.63 -0.48 14.92
CA LEU A 76 -0.95 -1.00 13.59
C LEU A 76 0.27 -0.96 12.66
N ALA A 77 1.00 0.15 12.64
CA ALA A 77 2.21 0.30 11.84
C ALA A 77 3.26 -0.75 12.23
N VAL A 78 3.57 -0.91 13.52
CA VAL A 78 4.52 -1.91 14.02
C VAL A 78 4.08 -3.33 13.68
N THR A 79 2.79 -3.63 13.84
CA THR A 79 2.26 -4.97 13.53
C THR A 79 2.40 -5.30 12.05
N ILE A 80 2.00 -4.38 11.16
CA ILE A 80 2.10 -4.58 9.71
C ILE A 80 3.56 -4.70 9.29
N THR A 81 4.44 -3.80 9.73
CA THR A 81 5.86 -3.85 9.35
C THR A 81 6.53 -5.12 9.83
N TYR A 82 6.26 -5.55 11.07
CA TYR A 82 6.77 -6.82 11.60
C TYR A 82 6.33 -8.03 10.76
N GLN A 83 5.04 -8.10 10.40
CA GLN A 83 4.51 -9.18 9.57
C GLN A 83 5.12 -9.18 8.16
N LEU A 84 5.32 -8.00 7.57
CA LEU A 84 5.97 -7.84 6.27
C LEU A 84 7.45 -8.26 6.32
N THR A 85 8.18 -7.90 7.37
CA THR A 85 9.57 -8.36 7.58
C THR A 85 9.64 -9.88 7.62
N LYS A 86 8.78 -10.53 8.41
CA LYS A 86 8.73 -12.00 8.51
C LYS A 86 8.37 -12.66 7.17
N LEU A 87 7.47 -12.05 6.40
CA LEU A 87 7.11 -12.54 5.06
C LEU A 87 8.28 -12.40 4.08
N ALA A 88 9.01 -11.28 4.12
CA ALA A 88 10.17 -11.06 3.28
C ALA A 88 11.27 -12.09 3.56
N GLU A 89 11.59 -12.33 4.84
CA GLU A 89 12.54 -13.37 5.27
C GLU A 89 12.13 -14.77 4.77
N LYS A 90 10.84 -15.09 4.80
CA LYS A 90 10.35 -16.38 4.31
C LYS A 90 10.54 -16.54 2.79
N ILE A 91 10.29 -15.50 2.02
CA ILE A 91 10.45 -15.52 0.55
C ILE A 91 11.92 -15.60 0.17
N GLU A 92 12.81 -14.92 0.90
CA GLU A 92 14.26 -14.94 0.64
C GLU A 92 14.92 -16.28 1.02
N ASN A 93 14.40 -16.97 2.04
CA ASN A 93 14.89 -18.28 2.47
C ASN A 93 14.19 -19.47 1.75
N THR A 94 13.39 -19.23 0.71
CA THR A 94 12.77 -20.27 -0.15
C THR A 94 13.46 -20.32 -1.50
#